data_AF-A0A151ERF1-F1
#
_entry.id   AF-A0A151ERF1-F1
#
_cell.length_a   1.000
_cell.length_b   1.000
_cell.length_c   1.000
_cell.angle_alpha   90.00
_cell.angle_beta   90.00
_cell.angle_gamma   90.00
#
_symmetry.space_group_name_H-M   'P 1'
#
loop_
_entity.id
_entity.type
_entity.pdbx_description
1 polymer ?
#
loop_
_entity_poly.entity_id
_entity_poly.type
_entity_poly.pdbx_seq_one_letter_code
_entity_poly.pdbx_strand_id
1 'polypeptide(L)' 'MGNIRPTYIKRVAIELVKKHPERFNDDYQHNKAAVEEITDIQNPKLRNRIAGYVTRFRKYYEN' A
#
# COMPACT_ATOMS: atom_id res chain seq x y z
N MET A 1 -20.24 6.37 12.16
CA MET A 1 -19.37 7.02 11.17
C MET A 1 -18.52 5.95 10.48
N GLY A 2 -18.56 5.83 9.15
CA GLY A 2 -17.96 4.70 8.43
C GLY A 2 -16.45 4.81 8.22
N ASN A 3 -15.69 3.76 8.59
CA ASN A 3 -14.24 3.67 8.39
C ASN A 3 -13.87 3.13 7.00
N ILE A 4 -14.28 3.82 5.95
CA ILE A 4 -13.99 3.41 4.57
C ILE A 4 -12.77 4.17 4.05
N ARG A 5 -11.78 3.44 3.53
CA ARG A 5 -10.63 4.05 2.86
C ARG A 5 -11.08 4.70 1.53
N PRO A 6 -10.73 5.98 1.27
CA PRO A 6 -11.00 6.65 0.01
C PRO A 6 -10.49 5.87 -1.21
N THR A 7 -11.16 6.03 -2.35
CA THR A 7 -10.85 5.32 -3.59
C THR A 7 -9.43 5.57 -4.08
N TYR A 8 -8.91 6.79 -3.94
CA TYR A 8 -7.56 7.13 -4.41
C TYR A 8 -6.47 6.31 -3.69
N ILE A 9 -6.63 6.04 -2.38
CA ILE A 9 -5.69 5.22 -1.59
C ILE A 9 -5.67 3.80 -2.13
N LYS A 10 -6.85 3.24 -2.40
CA LYS A 10 -6.99 1.89 -2.97
C LYS A 10 -6.35 1.82 -4.35
N ARG A 11 -6.61 2.81 -5.20
CA ARG A 11 -6.08 2.87 -6.57
C ARG A 11 -4.56 2.87 -6.59
N VAL A 12 -3.94 3.78 -5.82
CA VAL A 12 -2.47 3.87 -5.72
C VAL A 12 -1.87 2.58 -5.18
N ALA A 13 -2.43 2.02 -4.11
CA ALA A 13 -1.94 0.78 -3.53
C ALA A 13 -2.03 -0.42 -4.51
N ILE A 14 -3.13 -0.55 -5.26
CA ILE A 14 -3.29 -1.58 -6.29
C ILE A 14 -2.26 -1.39 -7.41
N GLU A 15 -2.06 -0.16 -7.85
CA GLU A 15 -1.10 0.14 -8.91
C GLU A 15 0.34 -0.17 -8.49
N LEU A 16 0.71 0.16 -7.26
CA LEU A 16 2.02 -0.17 -6.69
C LEU A 16 2.27 -1.68 -6.69
N VAL A 17 1.32 -2.47 -6.18
CA VAL A 17 1.45 -3.94 -6.14
C VAL A 17 1.53 -4.53 -7.54
N LYS A 18 0.77 -4.01 -8.50
CA LYS A 18 0.83 -4.49 -9.90
C LYS A 18 2.15 -4.15 -10.59
N LYS A 19 2.73 -2.97 -10.33
CA LYS A 19 3.99 -2.52 -10.94
C LYS A 19 5.21 -3.18 -10.31
N HIS A 20 5.17 -3.46 -9.00
CA HIS A 20 6.31 -3.98 -8.25
C HIS A 20 5.88 -5.12 -7.31
N PRO A 21 5.35 -6.25 -7.82
CA PRO A 21 4.78 -7.30 -6.98
C PRO A 21 5.82 -7.93 -6.04
N GLU A 22 7.06 -8.08 -6.49
CA GLU A 22 8.18 -8.64 -5.73
C GLU A 22 8.65 -7.77 -4.55
N ARG A 23 8.33 -6.47 -4.56
CA ARG A 23 8.70 -5.51 -3.50
C ARG A 23 7.75 -5.53 -2.31
N PHE A 24 6.63 -6.25 -2.41
CA PHE A 24 5.61 -6.27 -1.37
C PHE A 24 5.35 -7.68 -0.87
N ASN A 25 5.16 -7.81 0.44
CA ASN A 25 4.90 -9.07 1.13
C ASN A 25 3.85 -8.88 2.25
N ASP A 26 3.77 -9.83 3.19
CA ASP A 26 2.81 -9.78 4.30
C ASP A 26 3.17 -8.78 5.41
N ASP A 27 4.40 -8.28 5.42
CA ASP A 27 4.91 -7.43 6.50
C ASP A 27 4.59 -5.95 6.26
N TYR A 28 3.98 -5.32 7.26
CA TYR A 28 3.58 -3.92 7.18
C TYR A 28 4.78 -2.97 7.20
N GLN A 29 5.80 -3.24 8.02
CA GLN A 29 6.97 -2.37 8.13
C GLN A 29 7.77 -2.34 6.83
N HIS A 30 7.99 -3.51 6.23
CA HIS A 30 8.62 -3.69 4.94
C HIS A 30 7.85 -2.95 3.84
N ASN A 31 6.54 -3.17 3.73
CA ASN A 31 5.72 -2.49 2.74
C ASN A 31 5.69 -0.96 2.94
N LYS A 32 5.75 -0.49 4.19
CA LYS A 32 5.82 0.96 4.47
C LYS A 32 7.12 1.57 3.95
N ALA A 33 8.25 0.89 4.15
CA ALA A 33 9.55 1.31 3.63
C ALA A 33 9.55 1.27 2.10
N ALA A 34 9.07 0.18 1.49
CA ALA A 34 8.96 0.07 0.04
C ALA A 34 8.08 1.19 -0.56
N VAL A 35 6.95 1.53 0.06
CA VAL A 35 6.12 2.67 -0.39
C VAL A 35 6.88 3.99 -0.26
N GLU A 36 7.67 4.19 0.80
CA GLU A 36 8.49 5.40 0.97
C GLU A 36 9.58 5.53 -0.09
N GLU A 37 10.23 4.43 -0.46
CA GLU A 37 11.27 4.42 -1.49
C GLU A 37 10.72 4.63 -2.91
N ILE A 38 9.54 4.08 -3.18
CA ILE A 38 8.95 4.09 -4.54
C ILE A 38 8.11 5.35 -4.79
N THR A 39 7.65 6.05 -3.74
CA THR A 39 6.74 7.19 -3.87
C THR A 39 7.20 8.41 -3.09
N ASP A 40 7.07 9.59 -3.69
CA ASP A 40 7.41 10.87 -3.04
C ASP A 40 6.28 11.37 -2.10
N ILE A 41 5.77 10.50 -1.23
CA ILE A 41 4.66 10.84 -0.34
C ILE A 41 5.20 11.51 0.92
N GLN A 42 5.10 12.84 0.94
CA GLN A 42 5.50 13.67 2.07
C GLN A 42 4.59 13.50 3.30
N ASN A 43 3.34 13.06 3.11
CA ASN A 43 2.38 12.92 4.21
C ASN A 43 2.47 11.52 4.88
N PRO A 44 2.94 11.41 6.14
CA PRO A 44 3.11 10.13 6.81
C PRO A 44 1.79 9.39 7.05
N LYS A 45 0.69 10.11 7.30
CA LYS A 45 -0.64 9.49 7.45
C LYS A 45 -1.10 8.86 6.14
N LEU A 46 -0.84 9.51 5.01
CA LEU A 46 -1.22 8.97 3.70
C LEU A 46 -0.40 7.72 3.36
N ARG A 47 0.93 7.80 3.53
CA ARG A 47 1.83 6.65 3.35
C ARG A 47 1.39 5.44 4.16
N ASN A 48 1.09 5.62 5.46
CA ASN A 48 0.64 4.55 6.34
C ASN A 48 -0.69 3.91 5.85
N ARG A 49 -1.62 4.73 5.34
CA ARG A 49 -2.90 4.22 4.81
C ARG A 49 -2.72 3.43 3.51
N ILE A 50 -1.78 3.86 2.66
CA ILE A 50 -1.43 3.16 1.41
C ILE A 50 -0.74 1.84 1.76
N ALA A 51 0.33 1.86 2.58
CA ALA A 51 1.04 0.67 3.02
C ALA A 51 0.09 -0.36 3.65
N GLY A 52 -0.83 0.08 4.52
CA GLY A 52 -1.82 -0.82 5.11
C GLY A 52 -2.80 -1.42 4.10
N TYR A 53 -3.12 -0.72 3.00
CA TYR A 53 -3.94 -1.30 1.93
C TYR A 53 -3.13 -2.21 1.01
N VAL A 54 -1.86 -1.88 0.76
CA VAL A 54 -0.90 -2.72 0.02
C VAL A 54 -0.77 -4.09 0.68
N THR A 55 -0.50 -4.15 1.99
CA THR A 55 -0.42 -5.42 2.72
C THR A 55 -1.71 -6.23 2.59
N ARG A 56 -2.87 -5.57 2.72
CA ARG A 56 -4.15 -6.25 2.58
C ARG A 56 -4.38 -6.76 1.16
N PHE A 57 -4.07 -5.96 0.14
CA PHE A 57 -4.28 -6.33 -1.26
C PHE A 57 -3.32 -7.43 -1.71
N ARG A 58 -2.04 -7.37 -1.29
CA ARG A 58 -1.02 -8.37 -1.62
C ARG A 58 -1.45 -9.78 -1.21
N LYS A 59 -2.02 -9.94 0.00
CA LYS A 59 -2.59 -11.20 0.49
C LYS A 59 -3.57 -11.87 -0.49
N TYR A 60 -4.42 -11.07 -1.15
CA TYR A 60 -5.40 -11.57 -2.11
C TYR A 60 -4.88 -11.67 -3.54
N TYR A 61 -3.69 -11.12 -3.83
CA TYR A 61 -3.13 -11.12 -5.18
C TYR A 61 -2.25 -12.36 -5.45
N GLU A 62 -1.68 -12.97 -4.41
CA GLU A 62 -0.89 -14.22 -4.52
C GLU A 62 -1.72 -15.50 -4.44
N ASN A 63 -2.98 -15.40 -4.01
CA ASN A 63 -3.95 -16.49 -4.01
C ASN A 63 -4.89 -16.37 -5.21
#